data_AF-A0A365THI2-F1
#
_entry.id   AF-A0A365THI2-F1
#
_cell.length_a   1.000
_cell.length_b   1.000
_cell.length_c   1.000
_cell.angle_alpha   90.00
_cell.angle_beta   90.00
_cell.angle_gamma   90.00
#
_symmetry.space_group_name_H-M   'P 1'
#
loop_
_entity.id
_entity.type
_entity.pdbx_description
1 polymer ?
#
loop_
_entity_poly.entity_id
_entity_poly.type
_entity_poly.pdbx_seq_one_letter_code
_entity_poly.pdbx_strand_id
1 'polypeptide(L)'
;MTNEPPDDARFDFSRRAFLGNSGLAGGAMLLAGQAADVARGERRERQQADDDAGVDEEGLKYLDVDEARVVQAMASRIVPSDEYGPGAVEAGVLYFIDHQLDSEWGAGDKWYMEPPFVNRNEGAIPNQGWQSNLVPREVYRFAVEWIEEYTNEQYDSSFIELSDEQQDEVLLAVQENEVDTFQSIEPEEFFTLFRQNVLEGMYCDPMYEGNREMVGWKLKRFPGSPGALGSYKQLIDRGEFIRIPPRSVEDDVESVGIETGASEGGNEEQSQGAVHNHDHGPRYELEGGNPDDVHENVEEDTDG
;
A
#
# COMPACT_ATOMS: atom_id res chain seq x y z
N MET A 1 21.22 35.45 -9.66
CA MET A 1 20.49 34.29 -10.19
C MET A 1 20.38 33.31 -9.04
N THR A 2 19.28 33.38 -8.31
CA THR A 2 19.00 32.54 -7.14
C THR A 2 18.43 31.21 -7.65
N ASN A 3 19.11 30.11 -7.35
CA ASN A 3 18.62 28.76 -7.59
C ASN A 3 17.82 28.33 -6.36
N GLU A 4 16.50 28.22 -6.51
CA GLU A 4 15.67 27.41 -5.61
C GLU A 4 15.68 25.95 -6.09
N PRO A 5 15.70 24.96 -5.18
CA PRO A 5 15.54 23.55 -5.52
C PRO A 5 14.08 23.26 -5.93
N PRO A 6 13.81 22.23 -6.75
CA PRO A 6 12.46 21.90 -7.18
C PRO A 6 11.64 21.35 -6.01
N ASP A 7 10.43 21.89 -5.86
CA ASP A 7 9.40 21.50 -4.89
C ASP A 7 9.15 19.99 -4.91
N ASP A 8 9.09 19.39 -3.71
CA ASP A 8 8.74 17.98 -3.49
C ASP A 8 7.35 17.69 -4.10
N ALA A 9 7.28 16.62 -4.90
CA ALA A 9 6.03 16.12 -5.47
C ALA A 9 5.15 15.49 -4.38
N ARG A 10 4.50 16.33 -3.56
CA ARG A 10 3.32 15.93 -2.79
C ARG A 10 2.19 15.69 -3.80
N PHE A 11 1.55 14.53 -3.71
CA PHE A 11 0.39 14.24 -4.53
C PHE A 11 -0.73 15.22 -4.14
N ASP A 12 -0.89 16.24 -4.97
CA ASP A 12 -1.89 17.29 -4.80
C ASP A 12 -3.27 16.76 -5.22
N PHE A 13 -4.08 16.40 -4.23
CA PHE A 13 -5.49 16.01 -4.39
C PHE A 13 -6.33 17.15 -5.03
N SER A 14 -5.83 18.39 -5.07
CA SER A 14 -6.52 19.55 -5.64
C SER A 14 -6.66 19.54 -7.17
N ARG A 15 -6.01 18.62 -7.90
CA ARG A 15 -6.02 18.63 -9.37
C ARG A 15 -7.24 17.99 -10.02
N ARG A 16 -8.12 17.31 -9.26
CA ARG A 16 -9.31 16.64 -9.82
C ARG A 16 -10.65 17.37 -9.59
N ALA A 17 -10.71 18.49 -8.88
CA ALA A 17 -11.97 19.24 -8.72
C ALA A 17 -11.82 20.72 -8.36
N PHE A 18 -11.09 21.55 -9.13
CA PHE A 18 -11.20 23.00 -8.94
C PHE A 18 -10.90 23.83 -10.19
N LEU A 19 -11.74 23.71 -11.22
CA LEU A 19 -11.89 24.76 -12.24
C LEU A 19 -13.35 24.87 -12.68
N GLY A 20 -14.11 25.66 -11.91
CA GLY A 20 -15.46 26.06 -12.27
C GLY A 20 -16.23 26.62 -11.08
N ASN A 21 -15.95 27.86 -10.70
CA ASN A 21 -16.55 28.66 -9.61
C ASN A 21 -16.05 28.35 -8.20
N SER A 22 -15.15 29.20 -7.69
CA SER A 22 -15.60 30.34 -6.88
C SER A 22 -14.44 31.25 -6.48
N GLY A 23 -14.60 32.53 -6.78
CA GLY A 23 -13.98 33.60 -6.03
C GLY A 23 -14.68 33.73 -4.67
N LEU A 24 -13.91 34.20 -3.68
CA LEU A 24 -14.32 34.73 -2.38
C LEU A 24 -15.76 35.28 -2.35
N ALA A 25 -16.63 34.71 -1.52
CA ALA A 25 -17.60 35.46 -0.71
C ALA A 25 -18.41 34.49 0.17
N GLY A 26 -18.39 34.72 1.49
CA GLY A 26 -19.29 34.06 2.41
C GLY A 26 -20.76 34.44 2.20
N GLY A 27 -21.64 33.61 2.73
CA GLY A 27 -23.04 33.95 3.01
C GLY A 27 -24.05 33.71 1.89
N ALA A 28 -24.90 32.71 2.11
CA ALA A 28 -26.28 32.53 1.64
C ALA A 28 -26.57 32.43 0.12
N MET A 29 -27.09 31.28 -0.32
CA MET A 29 -28.43 31.22 -0.98
C MET A 29 -29.01 29.80 -1.02
N LEU A 30 -30.26 29.71 -0.52
CA LEU A 30 -31.18 28.59 -0.58
C LEU A 30 -31.87 28.48 -1.96
N LEU A 31 -32.27 27.24 -2.31
CA LEU A 31 -33.26 26.81 -3.32
C LEU A 31 -32.82 26.74 -4.80
N ALA A 32 -32.20 25.62 -5.18
CA ALA A 32 -32.33 25.01 -6.51
C ALA A 32 -32.39 23.46 -6.47
N GLY A 33 -32.75 22.89 -5.31
CA GLY A 33 -32.57 21.46 -5.00
C GLY A 33 -33.84 20.62 -5.12
N GLN A 34 -34.44 20.48 -6.31
CA GLN A 34 -35.47 19.44 -6.51
C GLN A 34 -35.44 18.72 -7.86
N ALA A 35 -34.71 19.21 -8.87
CA ALA A 35 -34.59 18.52 -10.16
C ALA A 35 -33.22 17.85 -10.37
N ALA A 36 -32.16 18.39 -9.75
CA ALA A 36 -30.82 17.79 -9.79
C ALA A 36 -30.67 16.63 -8.78
N ASP A 37 -31.44 16.65 -7.69
CA ASP A 37 -31.34 15.66 -6.60
C ASP A 37 -31.93 14.30 -6.98
N VAL A 38 -32.89 14.24 -7.90
CA VAL A 38 -33.46 12.96 -8.35
C VAL A 38 -32.49 12.22 -9.27
N ALA A 39 -31.84 12.93 -10.21
CA ALA A 39 -30.86 12.34 -11.12
C ALA A 39 -29.50 12.05 -10.46
N ARG A 40 -29.12 12.82 -9.42
CA ARG A 40 -27.98 12.51 -8.57
C ARG A 40 -28.30 11.41 -7.55
N GLY A 41 -29.52 11.36 -7.03
CA GLY A 41 -30.01 10.33 -6.12
C GLY A 41 -29.98 8.94 -6.76
N GLU A 42 -30.48 8.80 -8.00
CA GLU A 42 -30.46 7.50 -8.71
C GLU A 42 -29.03 7.01 -9.09
N ARG A 43 -28.06 7.93 -9.15
CA ARG A 43 -26.64 7.61 -9.43
C ARG A 43 -25.85 7.33 -8.14
N ARG A 44 -26.13 8.08 -7.07
CA ARG A 44 -25.61 7.85 -5.72
C ARG A 44 -26.14 6.56 -5.13
N GLU A 45 -27.43 6.24 -5.27
CA GLU A 45 -28.00 4.97 -4.82
C GLU A 45 -27.43 3.75 -5.57
N ARG A 46 -26.95 3.89 -6.82
CA ARG A 46 -26.26 2.80 -7.52
C ARG A 46 -24.78 2.68 -7.17
N GLN A 47 -24.10 3.80 -6.86
CA GLN A 47 -22.72 3.77 -6.39
C GLN A 47 -22.64 3.32 -4.93
N GLN A 48 -23.43 3.91 -4.02
CA GLN A 48 -23.55 3.46 -2.63
C GLN A 48 -24.03 2.01 -2.50
N ALA A 49 -24.95 1.53 -3.35
CA ALA A 49 -25.38 0.13 -3.28
C ALA A 49 -24.36 -0.87 -3.85
N ASP A 50 -23.43 -0.46 -4.73
CA ASP A 50 -22.32 -1.31 -5.17
C ASP A 50 -21.15 -1.27 -4.17
N ASP A 51 -20.96 -0.15 -3.46
CA ASP A 51 -19.86 0.05 -2.50
C ASP A 51 -20.18 -0.46 -1.08
N ASP A 52 -21.44 -0.45 -0.62
CA ASP A 52 -21.85 -0.86 0.74
C ASP A 52 -22.18 -2.38 0.86
N ALA A 53 -22.30 -3.07 -0.28
CA ALA A 53 -22.69 -4.49 -0.36
C ALA A 53 -21.52 -5.46 -0.62
N GLY A 54 -20.28 -4.97 -0.73
CA GLY A 54 -19.16 -5.70 -1.37
C GLY A 54 -18.15 -6.42 -0.46
N VAL A 55 -18.24 -6.30 0.86
CA VAL A 55 -17.30 -6.97 1.78
C VAL A 55 -17.73 -8.41 2.04
N ASP A 56 -16.99 -9.36 1.47
CA ASP A 56 -17.09 -10.78 1.81
C ASP A 56 -16.45 -11.06 3.18
N GLU A 57 -17.28 -11.38 4.18
CA GLU A 57 -16.89 -11.67 5.56
C GLU A 57 -15.97 -12.90 5.65
N GLU A 58 -16.13 -13.89 4.77
CA GLU A 58 -15.33 -15.13 4.83
C GLU A 58 -13.84 -14.89 4.50
N GLY A 59 -13.56 -13.80 3.80
CA GLY A 59 -12.21 -13.37 3.43
C GLY A 59 -11.48 -12.57 4.51
N LEU A 60 -12.14 -12.14 5.58
CA LEU A 60 -11.50 -11.33 6.64
C LEU A 60 -10.78 -12.19 7.68
N LYS A 61 -9.70 -11.65 8.24
CA LYS A 61 -8.82 -12.27 9.25
C LYS A 61 -8.72 -11.44 10.52
N TYR A 62 -8.66 -10.12 10.41
CA TYR A 62 -8.38 -9.23 11.54
C TYR A 62 -9.50 -8.22 11.83
N LEU A 63 -9.95 -7.50 10.81
CA LEU A 63 -11.00 -6.49 10.88
C LEU A 63 -12.36 -7.16 11.02
N ASP A 64 -13.26 -6.53 11.77
CA ASP A 64 -14.67 -6.88 11.64
C ASP A 64 -15.28 -6.27 10.38
N VAL A 65 -16.54 -6.63 10.10
CA VAL A 65 -17.22 -6.26 8.86
C VAL A 65 -17.47 -4.75 8.77
N ASP A 66 -17.76 -4.10 9.90
CA ASP A 66 -18.07 -2.67 9.92
C ASP A 66 -16.77 -1.86 9.80
N GLU A 67 -15.70 -2.27 10.50
CA GLU A 67 -14.35 -1.73 10.30
C GLU A 67 -13.88 -1.89 8.85
N ALA A 68 -14.10 -3.07 8.26
CA ALA A 68 -13.71 -3.39 6.90
C ALA A 68 -14.44 -2.53 5.86
N ARG A 69 -15.73 -2.20 6.07
CA ARG A 69 -16.48 -1.27 5.20
C ARG A 69 -15.87 0.13 5.22
N VAL A 70 -15.53 0.66 6.40
CA VAL A 70 -14.89 1.98 6.52
C VAL A 70 -13.53 1.97 5.82
N VAL A 71 -12.72 0.94 6.07
CA VAL A 71 -11.40 0.77 5.41
C VAL A 71 -11.53 0.67 3.89
N GLN A 72 -12.51 -0.08 3.38
CA GLN A 72 -12.77 -0.21 1.95
C GLN A 72 -13.22 1.13 1.33
N ALA A 73 -14.13 1.84 2.00
CA ALA A 73 -14.59 3.16 1.56
C ALA A 73 -13.43 4.15 1.48
N MET A 74 -12.59 4.23 2.52
CA MET A 74 -11.39 5.06 2.51
C MET A 74 -10.43 4.66 1.37
N ALA A 75 -10.20 3.37 1.16
CA ALA A 75 -9.30 2.88 0.11
C ALA A 75 -9.81 3.24 -1.31
N SER A 76 -11.14 3.17 -1.51
CA SER A 76 -11.80 3.56 -2.76
C SER A 76 -11.62 5.05 -3.08
N ARG A 77 -11.47 5.92 -2.07
CA ARG A 77 -11.14 7.34 -2.28
C ARG A 77 -9.68 7.56 -2.67
N ILE A 78 -8.76 6.76 -2.15
CA ILE A 78 -7.33 6.84 -2.50
C ILE A 78 -7.06 6.34 -3.93
N VAL A 79 -7.67 5.22 -4.33
CA VAL A 79 -7.58 4.68 -5.70
C VAL A 79 -9.00 4.32 -6.19
N PRO A 80 -9.73 5.30 -6.78
CA PRO A 80 -11.08 5.07 -7.25
C PRO A 80 -11.12 4.30 -8.57
N SER A 81 -12.21 3.55 -8.77
CA SER A 81 -12.57 3.00 -10.07
C SER A 81 -13.06 4.12 -10.98
N ASP A 82 -12.46 4.25 -12.16
CA ASP A 82 -12.80 5.33 -13.09
C ASP A 82 -12.65 4.90 -14.56
N GLU A 83 -12.70 5.88 -15.47
CA GLU A 83 -12.56 5.64 -16.92
C GLU A 83 -11.23 4.99 -17.32
N TYR A 84 -10.19 5.07 -16.47
CA TYR A 84 -8.88 4.49 -16.72
C TYR A 84 -8.78 3.04 -16.25
N GLY A 85 -9.70 2.58 -15.39
CA GLY A 85 -9.85 1.18 -15.03
C GLY A 85 -10.31 0.96 -13.59
N PRO A 86 -10.23 -0.30 -13.13
CA PRO A 86 -10.66 -0.67 -11.78
C PRO A 86 -9.74 -0.09 -10.69
N GLY A 87 -10.30 0.13 -9.51
CA GLY A 87 -9.65 0.76 -8.38
C GLY A 87 -9.31 -0.21 -7.25
N ALA A 88 -9.24 0.33 -6.03
CA ALA A 88 -8.86 -0.41 -4.82
C ALA A 88 -9.81 -1.57 -4.50
N VAL A 89 -11.10 -1.39 -4.76
CA VAL A 89 -12.14 -2.39 -4.46
C VAL A 89 -11.94 -3.65 -5.30
N GLU A 90 -11.86 -3.51 -6.63
CA GLU A 90 -11.68 -4.64 -7.55
C GLU A 90 -10.29 -5.26 -7.44
N ALA A 91 -9.28 -4.47 -7.05
CA ALA A 91 -7.96 -4.99 -6.75
C ALA A 91 -7.89 -5.79 -5.45
N GLY A 92 -8.93 -5.80 -4.61
CA GLY A 92 -8.91 -6.53 -3.34
C GLY A 92 -8.01 -5.90 -2.28
N VAL A 93 -7.78 -4.58 -2.35
CA VAL A 93 -6.88 -3.86 -1.42
C VAL A 93 -7.28 -4.06 0.04
N LEU A 94 -8.57 -4.09 0.34
CA LEU A 94 -9.08 -4.37 1.70
C LEU A 94 -8.49 -5.67 2.27
N TYR A 95 -8.54 -6.76 1.48
CA TYR A 95 -8.12 -8.08 1.94
C TYR A 95 -6.61 -8.16 2.13
N PHE A 96 -5.85 -7.50 1.25
CA PHE A 96 -4.41 -7.30 1.47
C PHE A 96 -4.16 -6.62 2.82
N ILE A 97 -4.79 -5.47 3.07
CA ILE A 97 -4.61 -4.73 4.31
C ILE A 97 -4.94 -5.62 5.51
N ASP A 98 -6.13 -6.22 5.52
CA ASP A 98 -6.61 -7.08 6.61
C ASP A 98 -5.64 -8.25 6.91
N HIS A 99 -5.15 -8.95 5.90
CA HIS A 99 -4.18 -10.04 6.10
C HIS A 99 -2.82 -9.52 6.59
N GLN A 100 -2.39 -8.35 6.13
CA GLN A 100 -1.19 -7.72 6.65
C GLN A 100 -1.36 -7.34 8.14
N LEU A 101 -2.55 -6.87 8.55
CA LEU A 101 -2.85 -6.60 9.97
C LEU A 101 -2.84 -7.87 10.82
N ASP A 102 -3.29 -9.01 10.29
CA ASP A 102 -3.23 -10.32 10.97
C ASP A 102 -1.80 -10.92 11.02
N SER A 103 -0.92 -10.51 10.11
CA SER A 103 0.46 -11.01 10.03
C SER A 103 1.40 -10.52 11.15
N GLU A 104 2.62 -11.08 11.21
CA GLU A 104 3.72 -10.62 12.08
C GLU A 104 4.05 -9.12 11.92
N TRP A 105 3.86 -8.57 10.70
CA TRP A 105 4.05 -7.13 10.47
C TRP A 105 2.99 -6.32 11.21
N GLY A 106 1.72 -6.73 11.11
CA GLY A 106 0.62 -6.08 11.81
C GLY A 106 0.73 -6.19 13.33
N ALA A 107 1.27 -7.31 13.83
CA ALA A 107 1.58 -7.52 15.24
C ALA A 107 2.79 -6.70 15.74
N GLY A 108 3.60 -6.14 14.83
CA GLY A 108 4.84 -5.45 15.19
C GLY A 108 5.94 -6.37 15.72
N ASP A 109 5.91 -7.68 15.40
CA ASP A 109 6.81 -8.69 16.00
C ASP A 109 8.32 -8.41 15.75
N LYS A 110 8.62 -7.68 14.68
CA LYS A 110 9.99 -7.30 14.28
C LYS A 110 10.33 -5.84 14.61
N TRP A 111 9.41 -5.11 15.23
CA TRP A 111 9.58 -3.70 15.54
C TRP A 111 10.23 -3.53 16.91
N TYR A 112 11.05 -2.49 17.04
CA TYR A 112 11.54 -2.08 18.35
C TYR A 112 10.43 -1.31 19.06
N MET A 113 9.79 -1.96 20.04
CA MET A 113 8.65 -1.42 20.80
C MET A 113 9.01 -1.20 22.28
N GLU A 114 10.27 -0.86 22.58
CA GLU A 114 10.67 -0.48 23.94
C GLU A 114 10.60 1.05 24.13
N PRO A 115 10.14 1.52 25.31
CA PRO A 115 10.09 2.94 25.63
C PRO A 115 11.50 3.57 25.69
N PRO A 116 11.62 4.91 25.63
CA PRO A 116 10.53 5.89 25.61
C PRO A 116 9.93 6.09 24.21
N PHE A 117 8.61 6.12 24.15
CA PHE A 117 7.86 6.62 23.00
C PHE A 117 7.70 8.12 23.17
N VAL A 118 7.97 8.89 22.12
CA VAL A 118 7.68 10.31 22.06
C VAL A 118 6.97 10.49 20.74
N ASN A 119 5.64 10.62 20.76
CA ASN A 119 4.93 10.95 19.54
C ASN A 119 5.19 12.43 19.18
N ARG A 120 4.84 12.82 17.96
CA ARG A 120 5.12 14.18 17.46
C ARG A 120 4.37 15.26 18.27
N ASN A 121 3.21 14.93 18.85
CA ASN A 121 2.50 15.78 19.82
C ASN A 121 3.29 16.05 21.12
N GLU A 122 4.16 15.13 21.52
CA GLU A 122 5.03 15.23 22.70
C GLU A 122 6.45 15.75 22.37
N GLY A 123 6.65 16.26 21.15
CA GLY A 123 7.90 16.90 20.74
C GLY A 123 8.90 15.98 20.04
N ALA A 124 8.43 14.91 19.40
CA ALA A 124 9.27 14.09 18.53
C ALA A 124 9.94 14.93 17.43
N ILE A 125 11.20 14.62 17.13
CA ILE A 125 11.93 15.30 16.06
C ILE A 125 11.43 14.74 14.72
N PRO A 126 11.18 15.58 13.70
CA PRO A 126 10.88 15.10 12.35
C PRO A 126 11.94 14.10 11.85
N ASN A 127 11.50 13.09 11.10
CA ASN A 127 12.32 12.02 10.50
C ASN A 127 12.79 10.89 11.44
N GLN A 128 12.26 10.76 12.65
CA GLN A 128 12.59 9.63 13.55
C GLN A 128 11.79 8.34 13.27
N GLY A 129 11.02 8.30 12.18
CA GLY A 129 10.19 7.15 11.82
C GLY A 129 9.04 6.95 12.81
N TRP A 130 8.57 5.71 12.94
CA TRP A 130 7.48 5.34 13.84
C TRP A 130 7.89 5.52 15.31
N GLN A 131 7.18 6.37 16.03
CA GLN A 131 7.44 6.66 17.45
C GLN A 131 6.22 6.40 18.35
N SER A 132 5.17 5.78 17.81
CA SER A 132 4.00 5.37 18.59
C SER A 132 4.27 4.08 19.35
N ASN A 133 3.62 3.93 20.50
CA ASN A 133 3.56 2.68 21.25
C ASN A 133 2.54 1.69 20.67
N LEU A 134 1.78 2.10 19.64
CA LEU A 134 0.82 1.26 18.95
C LEU A 134 1.50 0.50 17.81
N VAL A 135 1.12 -0.77 17.64
CA VAL A 135 1.49 -1.56 16.45
C VAL A 135 0.50 -1.30 15.31
N PRO A 136 0.81 -1.65 14.04
CA PRO A 136 -0.05 -1.30 12.91
C PRO A 136 -1.50 -1.78 13.06
N ARG A 137 -1.71 -3.00 13.56
CA ARG A 137 -3.06 -3.54 13.76
C ARG A 137 -3.89 -2.71 14.75
N GLU A 138 -3.26 -2.23 15.82
CA GLU A 138 -3.90 -1.38 16.83
C GLU A 138 -4.20 0.01 16.25
N VAL A 139 -3.27 0.55 15.46
CA VAL A 139 -3.48 1.84 14.77
C VAL A 139 -4.69 1.80 13.87
N TYR A 140 -4.90 0.73 13.09
CA TYR A 140 -6.09 0.62 12.24
C TYR A 140 -7.39 0.60 13.05
N ARG A 141 -7.44 -0.19 14.14
CA ARG A 141 -8.64 -0.23 15.01
C ARG A 141 -8.98 1.13 15.58
N PHE A 142 -8.00 1.81 16.18
CA PHE A 142 -8.25 3.12 16.77
C PHE A 142 -8.51 4.20 15.73
N ALA A 143 -7.83 4.17 14.57
CA ALA A 143 -8.06 5.16 13.53
C ALA A 143 -9.47 5.08 12.94
N VAL A 144 -10.01 3.87 12.74
CA VAL A 144 -11.41 3.70 12.31
C VAL A 144 -12.36 4.30 13.35
N GLU A 145 -12.16 4.01 14.63
CA GLU A 145 -12.97 4.58 15.72
C GLU A 145 -12.90 6.11 15.75
N TRP A 146 -11.70 6.70 15.66
CA TRP A 146 -11.51 8.15 15.68
C TRP A 146 -12.08 8.86 14.45
N ILE A 147 -12.04 8.22 13.28
CA ILE A 147 -12.65 8.76 12.05
C ILE A 147 -14.17 8.69 12.14
N GLU A 148 -14.73 7.59 12.66
CA GLU A 148 -16.17 7.49 12.93
C GLU A 148 -16.62 8.53 13.95
N GLU A 149 -15.87 8.75 15.03
CA GLU A 149 -16.15 9.81 16.00
C GLU A 149 -16.16 11.20 15.33
N TYR A 150 -15.12 11.52 14.56
CA TYR A 150 -15.00 12.80 13.86
C TYR A 150 -16.14 13.03 12.86
N THR A 151 -16.49 11.99 12.08
CA THR A 151 -17.58 12.10 11.09
C THR A 151 -18.94 12.26 11.75
N ASN A 152 -19.20 11.56 12.85
CA ASN A 152 -20.42 11.76 13.63
C ASN A 152 -20.48 13.18 14.23
N GLU A 153 -19.37 13.73 14.72
CA GLU A 153 -19.35 15.10 15.25
C GLU A 153 -19.55 16.18 14.19
N GLN A 154 -18.95 16.02 13.01
CA GLN A 154 -19.02 17.03 11.94
C GLN A 154 -20.28 16.91 11.08
N TYR A 155 -20.79 15.70 10.85
CA TYR A 155 -21.84 15.41 9.87
C TYR A 155 -23.07 14.69 10.44
N ASP A 156 -23.05 14.22 11.70
CA ASP A 156 -24.12 13.41 12.30
C ASP A 156 -24.41 12.13 11.49
N SER A 157 -23.36 11.51 10.94
CA SER A 157 -23.44 10.32 10.09
C SER A 157 -22.11 9.54 10.13
N SER A 158 -22.16 8.24 9.84
CA SER A 158 -20.96 7.40 9.68
C SER A 158 -20.18 7.75 8.42
N PHE A 159 -18.87 7.48 8.36
CA PHE A 159 -18.02 7.79 7.20
C PHE A 159 -18.56 7.18 5.90
N ILE A 160 -19.07 5.96 5.95
CA ILE A 160 -19.60 5.24 4.77
C ILE A 160 -20.94 5.83 4.27
N GLU A 161 -21.65 6.57 5.10
CA GLU A 161 -22.93 7.21 4.74
C GLU A 161 -22.73 8.60 4.11
N LEU A 162 -21.52 9.16 4.21
CA LEU A 162 -21.16 10.44 3.61
C LEU A 162 -21.10 10.35 2.07
N SER A 163 -21.29 11.48 1.39
CA SER A 163 -21.03 11.52 -0.05
C SER A 163 -19.54 11.43 -0.35
N ASP A 164 -19.17 10.95 -1.53
CA ASP A 164 -17.78 10.94 -2.03
C ASP A 164 -16.99 12.23 -1.73
N GLU A 165 -17.63 13.38 -1.96
CA GLU A 165 -17.01 14.68 -1.71
C GLU A 165 -16.71 14.93 -0.21
N GLN A 166 -17.61 14.49 0.68
CA GLN A 166 -17.43 14.64 2.12
C GLN A 166 -16.41 13.62 2.66
N GLN A 167 -16.38 12.41 2.10
CA GLN A 167 -15.34 11.43 2.42
C GLN A 167 -13.94 11.95 2.04
N ASP A 168 -13.81 12.62 0.88
CA ASP A 168 -12.58 13.28 0.47
C ASP A 168 -12.19 14.42 1.43
N GLU A 169 -13.15 15.25 1.86
CA GLU A 169 -12.92 16.32 2.84
C GLU A 169 -12.41 15.76 4.18
N VAL A 170 -12.97 14.66 4.66
CA VAL A 170 -12.51 13.99 5.89
C VAL A 170 -11.09 13.44 5.72
N LEU A 171 -10.81 12.74 4.62
CA LEU A 171 -9.46 12.21 4.36
C LEU A 171 -8.41 13.31 4.22
N LEU A 172 -8.79 14.46 3.64
CA LEU A 172 -7.93 15.64 3.58
C LEU A 172 -7.68 16.22 4.98
N ALA A 173 -8.71 16.32 5.83
CA ALA A 173 -8.55 16.76 7.22
C ALA A 173 -7.64 15.82 8.02
N VAL A 174 -7.73 14.50 7.81
CA VAL A 174 -6.80 13.53 8.40
C VAL A 174 -5.38 13.77 7.88
N GLN A 175 -5.19 13.99 6.57
CA GLN A 175 -3.88 14.28 5.99
C GLN A 175 -3.26 15.59 6.52
N GLU A 176 -4.08 16.61 6.79
CA GLU A 176 -3.62 17.94 7.23
C GLU A 176 -3.51 18.09 8.76
N ASN A 177 -3.70 17.00 9.53
CA ASN A 177 -3.72 17.01 10.99
C ASN A 177 -4.83 17.90 11.59
N GLU A 178 -5.98 17.99 10.92
CA GLU A 178 -7.13 18.79 11.35
C GLU A 178 -8.20 17.98 12.11
N VAL A 179 -8.00 16.67 12.26
CA VAL A 179 -8.87 15.79 13.05
C VAL A 179 -8.34 15.70 14.49
N ASP A 180 -9.14 16.16 15.46
CA ASP A 180 -8.77 16.28 16.87
C ASP A 180 -9.14 15.08 17.74
N THR A 181 -9.88 14.10 17.20
CA THR A 181 -10.23 12.84 17.88
C THR A 181 -9.03 11.90 18.07
N PHE A 182 -7.97 12.07 17.27
CA PHE A 182 -6.74 11.28 17.36
C PHE A 182 -5.94 11.63 18.62
N GLN A 183 -5.53 10.60 19.37
CA GLN A 183 -4.86 10.80 20.68
C GLN A 183 -3.41 10.30 20.68
N SER A 184 -3.17 9.07 20.22
CA SER A 184 -1.87 8.39 20.41
C SER A 184 -0.91 8.55 19.23
N ILE A 185 -1.41 8.93 18.07
CA ILE A 185 -0.67 9.20 16.83
C ILE A 185 -1.22 10.46 16.19
N GLU A 186 -0.46 11.05 15.28
CA GLU A 186 -1.02 12.12 14.44
C GLU A 186 -1.93 11.55 13.34
N PRO A 187 -3.03 12.26 12.99
CA PRO A 187 -3.85 11.90 11.84
C PRO A 187 -3.03 11.67 10.55
N GLU A 188 -2.04 12.52 10.27
CA GLU A 188 -1.16 12.44 9.10
C GLU A 188 -0.28 11.18 9.10
N GLU A 189 0.14 10.72 10.27
CA GLU A 189 0.91 9.47 10.42
C GLU A 189 0.06 8.27 10.02
N PHE A 190 -1.20 8.22 10.46
CA PHE A 190 -2.15 7.20 10.02
C PHE A 190 -2.42 7.29 8.52
N PHE A 191 -2.72 8.49 8.00
CA PHE A 191 -2.99 8.66 6.57
C PHE A 191 -1.82 8.20 5.70
N THR A 192 -0.59 8.50 6.11
CA THR A 192 0.62 8.07 5.41
C THR A 192 0.76 6.56 5.39
N LEU A 193 0.58 5.91 6.55
CA LEU A 193 0.58 4.44 6.65
C LEU A 193 -0.52 3.83 5.78
N PHE A 194 -1.76 4.32 5.92
CA PHE A 194 -2.92 3.83 5.20
C PHE A 194 -2.74 3.93 3.69
N ARG A 195 -2.34 5.11 3.19
CA ARG A 195 -2.07 5.35 1.78
C ARG A 195 -0.96 4.45 1.26
N GLN A 196 0.10 4.24 2.03
CA GLN A 196 1.17 3.32 1.65
C GLN A 196 0.61 1.90 1.47
N ASN A 197 -0.14 1.40 2.46
CA ASN A 197 -0.74 0.07 2.42
C ASN A 197 -1.74 -0.09 1.26
N VAL A 198 -2.51 0.94 0.93
CA VAL A 198 -3.40 0.93 -0.24
C VAL A 198 -2.61 0.76 -1.53
N LEU A 199 -1.51 1.51 -1.69
CA LEU A 199 -0.67 1.40 -2.87
C LEU A 199 0.06 0.05 -2.93
N GLU A 200 0.50 -0.48 -1.78
CA GLU A 200 1.07 -1.83 -1.70
C GLU A 200 0.05 -2.88 -2.13
N GLY A 201 -1.18 -2.85 -1.59
CA GLY A 201 -2.25 -3.76 -1.99
C GLY A 201 -2.67 -3.61 -3.45
N MET A 202 -2.59 -2.39 -4.02
CA MET A 202 -2.94 -2.15 -5.43
C MET A 202 -1.91 -2.75 -6.40
N TYR A 203 -0.64 -2.85 -5.99
CA TYR A 203 0.47 -3.20 -6.89
C TYR A 203 1.31 -4.40 -6.42
N CYS A 204 0.92 -5.10 -5.36
CA CYS A 204 1.58 -6.31 -4.88
C CYS A 204 1.46 -7.47 -5.88
N ASP A 205 2.16 -8.57 -5.62
CA ASP A 205 1.83 -9.83 -6.27
C ASP A 205 0.46 -10.33 -5.79
N PRO A 206 -0.41 -10.86 -6.67
CA PRO A 206 -1.73 -11.39 -6.28
C PRO A 206 -1.70 -12.44 -5.17
N MET A 207 -0.58 -13.14 -4.98
CA MET A 207 -0.39 -14.12 -3.89
C MET A 207 -0.58 -13.51 -2.49
N TYR A 208 -0.50 -12.19 -2.34
CA TYR A 208 -0.74 -11.49 -1.07
C TYR A 208 -2.20 -11.03 -0.89
N GLU A 209 -3.16 -11.59 -1.65
CA GLU A 209 -4.60 -11.30 -1.59
C GLU A 209 -5.02 -9.88 -2.05
N GLY A 210 -4.05 -9.04 -2.41
CA GLY A 210 -4.24 -7.77 -3.13
C GLY A 210 -4.01 -7.92 -4.63
N ASN A 211 -4.06 -6.80 -5.36
CA ASN A 211 -3.87 -6.72 -6.81
C ASN A 211 -4.53 -7.88 -7.59
N ARG A 212 -5.76 -8.25 -7.22
CA ARG A 212 -6.49 -9.40 -7.79
C ARG A 212 -6.54 -9.30 -9.30
N GLU A 213 -6.43 -10.44 -9.99
CA GLU A 213 -6.31 -10.48 -11.44
C GLU A 213 -5.20 -9.57 -12.02
N MET A 214 -4.22 -9.14 -11.22
CA MET A 214 -3.14 -8.23 -11.60
C MET A 214 -3.64 -6.88 -12.13
N VAL A 215 -4.74 -6.31 -11.60
CA VAL A 215 -5.31 -5.05 -12.11
C VAL A 215 -4.31 -3.89 -12.13
N GLY A 216 -3.60 -3.66 -11.03
CA GLY A 216 -2.57 -2.62 -10.93
C GLY A 216 -1.44 -2.83 -11.94
N TRP A 217 -1.03 -4.09 -12.15
CA TRP A 217 0.00 -4.41 -13.14
C TRP A 217 -0.50 -4.20 -14.57
N LYS A 218 -1.74 -4.60 -14.88
CA LYS A 218 -2.40 -4.35 -16.17
C LYS A 218 -2.47 -2.84 -16.46
N LEU A 219 -2.84 -2.03 -15.46
CA LEU A 219 -2.89 -0.56 -15.55
C LEU A 219 -1.52 0.05 -15.85
N LYS A 220 -0.47 -0.40 -15.16
CA LYS A 220 0.91 0.07 -15.38
C LYS A 220 1.58 -0.56 -16.60
N ARG A 221 0.93 -1.54 -17.24
CA ARG A 221 1.54 -2.41 -18.26
C ARG A 221 2.82 -3.07 -17.74
N PHE A 222 2.84 -3.37 -16.45
CA PHE A 222 3.92 -4.08 -15.80
C PHE A 222 3.76 -5.58 -16.09
N PRO A 223 4.77 -6.25 -16.65
CA PRO A 223 4.62 -7.62 -17.10
C PRO A 223 4.86 -8.66 -15.97
N GLY A 224 5.27 -8.22 -14.77
CA GLY A 224 5.64 -9.12 -13.67
C GLY A 224 7.14 -9.13 -13.39
N SER A 225 7.56 -9.78 -12.30
CA SER A 225 8.97 -9.93 -11.94
C SER A 225 9.72 -10.83 -12.95
N PRO A 226 11.03 -10.66 -13.21
CA PRO A 226 11.81 -11.56 -14.05
C PRO A 226 11.77 -13.04 -13.62
N GLY A 227 11.45 -13.34 -12.35
CA GLY A 227 11.15 -14.71 -11.93
C GLY A 227 10.00 -15.31 -12.74
N ALA A 228 9.03 -14.47 -13.13
CA ALA A 228 7.80 -14.83 -13.83
C ALA A 228 7.84 -14.89 -15.34
N LEU A 229 8.83 -14.23 -15.92
CA LEU A 229 9.00 -14.18 -17.37
C LEU A 229 10.36 -14.70 -17.83
N GLY A 230 11.20 -15.13 -16.89
CA GLY A 230 12.61 -15.42 -17.13
C GLY A 230 13.42 -14.14 -17.44
N SER A 231 14.57 -14.32 -18.08
CA SER A 231 15.43 -13.19 -18.45
C SER A 231 14.88 -12.43 -19.65
N TYR A 232 14.65 -11.12 -19.50
CA TYR A 232 14.30 -10.20 -20.59
C TYR A 232 15.42 -10.02 -21.64
N LYS A 233 16.62 -10.58 -21.42
CA LYS A 233 17.80 -10.35 -22.27
C LYS A 233 17.55 -10.68 -23.74
N GLN A 234 16.90 -11.82 -24.03
CA GLN A 234 16.61 -12.24 -25.41
C GLN A 234 15.51 -11.40 -26.08
N LEU A 235 14.72 -10.65 -25.30
CA LEU A 235 13.65 -9.79 -25.80
C LEU A 235 14.19 -8.38 -26.09
N ILE A 236 15.12 -7.88 -25.27
CA ILE A 236 15.81 -6.60 -25.46
C ILE A 236 16.61 -6.61 -26.77
N ASP A 237 17.30 -7.71 -27.08
CA ASP A 237 18.13 -7.85 -28.28
C ASP A 237 17.34 -7.77 -29.60
N ARG A 238 16.00 -7.86 -29.55
CA ARG A 238 15.14 -7.80 -30.75
C ARG A 238 14.90 -6.37 -31.26
N GLY A 239 15.16 -5.35 -30.44
CA GLY A 239 15.00 -3.94 -30.83
C GLY A 239 13.55 -3.50 -31.13
N GLU A 240 12.56 -4.34 -30.82
CA GLU A 240 11.14 -4.09 -31.03
C GLU A 240 10.42 -3.88 -29.69
N PHE A 241 9.35 -3.07 -29.69
CA PHE A 241 8.48 -2.96 -28.53
C PHE A 241 7.61 -4.22 -28.43
N ILE A 242 7.78 -4.98 -27.35
CA ILE A 242 7.06 -6.23 -27.11
C ILE A 242 6.13 -6.03 -25.92
N ARG A 243 4.82 -6.25 -26.14
CA ARG A 243 3.83 -6.27 -25.06
C ARG A 243 3.73 -7.69 -24.50
N ILE A 244 4.02 -7.84 -23.22
CA ILE A 244 3.94 -9.12 -22.51
C ILE A 244 2.73 -9.04 -21.55
N PRO A 245 1.81 -10.02 -21.56
CA PRO A 245 0.75 -10.08 -20.55
C PRO A 245 1.38 -10.29 -19.15
N PRO A 246 0.81 -9.71 -18.09
CA PRO A 246 1.33 -9.89 -16.74
C PRO A 246 1.22 -11.36 -16.32
N ARG A 247 2.20 -11.84 -15.54
CA ARG A 247 2.20 -13.15 -14.89
C ARG A 247 2.56 -13.03 -13.42
N SER A 248 1.76 -13.66 -12.55
CA SER A 248 2.00 -13.72 -11.10
C SER A 248 3.04 -14.79 -10.75
N VAL A 249 3.54 -14.76 -9.52
CA VAL A 249 4.38 -15.85 -8.99
C VAL A 249 3.62 -17.19 -8.98
N GLU A 250 2.33 -17.18 -8.72
CA GLU A 250 1.49 -18.39 -8.77
C GLU A 250 1.46 -19.02 -10.16
N ASP A 251 1.25 -18.21 -11.21
CA ASP A 251 1.30 -18.68 -12.61
C ASP A 251 2.65 -19.36 -12.95
N ASP A 252 3.73 -18.94 -12.29
CA ASP A 252 5.05 -19.50 -12.52
C ASP A 252 5.23 -20.84 -11.83
N VAL A 253 4.84 -20.92 -10.56
CA VAL A 253 4.88 -22.15 -9.77
C VAL A 253 4.09 -23.25 -10.48
N GLU A 254 2.89 -22.93 -10.98
CA GLU A 254 2.10 -23.82 -11.81
C GLU A 254 2.86 -24.25 -13.08
N SER A 255 3.50 -23.32 -13.78
CA SER A 255 4.21 -23.62 -15.03
C SER A 255 5.48 -24.47 -14.86
N VAL A 256 6.10 -24.44 -13.67
CA VAL A 256 7.25 -25.28 -13.31
C VAL A 256 6.79 -26.65 -12.76
N GLY A 257 5.49 -26.85 -12.54
CA GLY A 257 4.92 -28.13 -12.10
C GLY A 257 5.25 -28.46 -10.64
N ILE A 258 5.50 -27.46 -9.81
CA ILE A 258 5.68 -27.64 -8.37
C ILE A 258 4.28 -27.64 -7.76
N GLU A 259 3.71 -28.82 -7.52
CA GLU A 259 2.44 -28.95 -6.80
C GLU A 259 2.60 -28.32 -5.41
N THR A 260 1.87 -27.23 -5.15
CA THR A 260 1.69 -26.67 -3.81
C THR A 260 0.75 -27.61 -3.04
N GLY A 261 1.32 -28.71 -2.53
CA GLY A 261 0.57 -29.80 -1.92
C GLY A 261 -0.24 -29.37 -0.69
N ALA A 262 -1.55 -29.22 -0.86
CA ALA A 262 -2.52 -29.54 0.18
C ALA A 262 -2.64 -31.08 0.26
N SER A 263 -2.23 -31.64 1.39
CA SER A 263 -2.16 -33.08 1.66
C SER A 263 -3.54 -33.74 1.68
N GLU A 264 -3.74 -34.80 0.89
CA GLU A 264 -4.53 -35.97 1.31
C GLU A 264 -3.95 -37.28 0.71
N GLY A 265 -3.30 -38.08 1.57
CA GLY A 265 -3.45 -39.54 1.65
C GLY A 265 -2.80 -40.48 0.60
N GLY A 266 -1.78 -41.23 1.04
CA GLY A 266 -1.55 -42.62 0.58
C GLY A 266 -0.10 -43.02 0.26
N ASN A 267 0.57 -43.68 1.20
CA ASN A 267 1.86 -44.37 1.03
C ASN A 267 1.80 -45.49 -0.03
N GLU A 268 2.83 -45.64 -0.87
CA GLU A 268 3.71 -46.84 -0.90
C GLU A 268 4.90 -46.68 -1.88
N GLU A 269 6.09 -46.95 -1.31
CA GLU A 269 7.43 -47.23 -1.85
C GLU A 269 7.72 -47.19 -3.36
N GLN A 270 8.81 -46.49 -3.73
CA GLN A 270 10.03 -47.17 -4.22
C GLN A 270 11.30 -46.33 -4.06
N SER A 271 12.16 -46.82 -3.17
CA SER A 271 13.55 -46.43 -2.97
C SER A 271 14.40 -46.71 -4.21
N GLN A 272 15.04 -45.67 -4.78
CA GLN A 272 16.34 -45.78 -5.43
C GLN A 272 17.15 -44.50 -5.17
N GLY A 273 18.28 -44.64 -4.49
CA GLY A 273 19.14 -43.54 -4.08
C GLY A 273 19.91 -42.91 -5.25
N ALA A 274 19.99 -41.59 -5.22
CA ALA A 274 20.96 -40.83 -5.99
C ALA A 274 21.78 -39.97 -5.02
N VAL A 275 23.06 -40.33 -4.89
CA VAL A 275 24.09 -39.61 -4.14
C VAL A 275 24.27 -38.22 -4.75
N HIS A 276 24.02 -37.14 -3.99
CA HIS A 276 24.38 -35.79 -4.41
C HIS A 276 25.79 -35.45 -3.94
N ASN A 277 26.68 -35.36 -4.90
CA ASN A 277 28.04 -34.86 -4.78
C ASN A 277 27.98 -33.33 -4.82
N HIS A 278 28.47 -32.65 -3.78
CA HIS A 278 28.57 -31.19 -3.77
C HIS A 278 29.70 -30.77 -4.71
N ASP A 279 29.34 -30.36 -5.93
CA ASP A 279 30.25 -29.68 -6.84
C ASP A 279 30.25 -28.18 -6.50
N HIS A 280 31.36 -27.71 -5.92
CA HIS A 280 31.59 -26.29 -5.69
C HIS A 280 32.01 -25.64 -7.02
N GLY A 281 31.16 -24.75 -7.53
CA GLY A 281 31.45 -23.93 -8.70
C GLY A 281 32.77 -23.13 -8.56
N PRO A 282 33.38 -22.74 -9.70
CA PRO A 282 34.77 -22.30 -9.75
C PRO A 282 35.00 -20.99 -8.99
N ARG A 283 36.03 -20.97 -8.14
CA ARG A 283 36.59 -19.77 -7.52
C ARG A 283 37.22 -18.89 -8.60
N TYR A 284 36.86 -17.61 -8.62
CA TYR A 284 37.58 -16.61 -9.42
C TYR A 284 38.95 -16.35 -8.78
N GLU A 285 40.02 -16.71 -9.49
CA GLU A 285 41.41 -16.32 -9.16
C GLU A 285 41.65 -14.90 -9.69
N LEU A 286 42.07 -13.99 -8.81
CA LEU A 286 42.58 -12.67 -9.21
C LEU A 286 44.04 -12.81 -9.64
N GLU A 287 44.35 -12.37 -10.85
CA GLU A 287 45.68 -12.41 -11.45
C GLU A 287 46.71 -11.57 -10.67
N GLY A 288 47.77 -12.25 -10.22
CA GLY A 288 49.19 -11.83 -10.21
C GLY A 288 49.57 -10.37 -9.97
N GLY A 289 49.86 -10.02 -8.71
CA GLY A 289 50.84 -8.99 -8.34
C GLY A 289 51.98 -9.63 -7.55
N ASN A 290 53.19 -9.67 -8.12
CA ASN A 290 54.38 -10.31 -7.54
C ASN A 290 54.87 -9.55 -6.28
N PRO A 291 55.07 -10.22 -5.13
CA PRO A 291 55.68 -9.63 -3.95
C PRO A 291 57.19 -9.84 -4.03
N ASP A 292 57.96 -8.75 -4.15
CA ASP A 292 59.36 -8.60 -3.71
C ASP A 292 60.02 -7.48 -4.53
N ASP A 293 59.77 -6.23 -4.11
CA ASP A 293 60.71 -5.12 -4.30
C ASP A 293 60.63 -4.19 -3.08
N VAL A 294 61.21 -4.67 -1.98
CA VAL A 294 62.32 -4.05 -1.23
C VAL A 294 62.25 -2.53 -0.93
N HIS A 295 62.10 -2.22 0.38
CA HIS A 295 62.67 -1.09 1.17
C HIS A 295 62.45 0.36 0.69
N GLU A 296 62.20 1.39 1.52
CA GLU A 296 62.75 1.71 2.85
C GLU A 296 61.98 2.95 3.41
N ASN A 297 61.85 3.01 4.74
CA ASN A 297 62.01 4.22 5.58
C ASN A 297 60.96 5.37 5.63
N VAL A 298 60.30 5.48 6.81
CA VAL A 298 60.51 6.51 7.87
C VAL A 298 59.21 7.12 8.44
N GLU A 299 59.01 6.78 9.72
CA GLU A 299 58.55 7.58 10.90
C GLU A 299 57.19 8.29 10.81
N GLU A 300 56.21 7.90 11.63
CA GLU A 300 56.04 8.30 13.04
C GLU A 300 55.66 9.79 13.14
N ASP A 301 54.39 10.06 13.45
CA ASP A 301 54.08 10.88 14.64
C ASP A 301 52.60 10.84 14.99
N THR A 302 52.40 10.46 16.23
CA THR A 302 51.20 10.47 17.05
C THR A 302 50.91 11.85 17.64
N ASP A 303 49.62 12.13 17.80
CA ASP A 303 48.99 12.95 18.84
C ASP A 303 49.21 14.49 18.86
N GLY A 304 48.07 15.17 19.04
CA GLY A 304 47.93 16.62 19.18
C GLY A 304 46.47 17.07 19.17
#